data_AF-A0A2D4HJ62-F1
#
_entry.id   AF-A0A2D4HJ62-F1
#
_cell.length_a   1.000
_cell.length_b   1.000
_cell.length_c   1.000
_cell.angle_alpha   90.00
_cell.angle_beta   90.00
_cell.angle_gamma   90.00
#
_symmetry.space_group_name_H-M   'P 1'
#
loop_
_entity.id
_entity.type
_entity.pdbx_description
1 polymer ?
#
loop_
_entity_poly.entity_id
_entity_poly.type
_entity_poly.pdbx_seq_one_letter_code
_entity_poly.pdbx_strand_id
1 'polypeptide(L)'
;SSAPRGGPFKCRGQLCEYCFCITMSSSVTFPVFKQGVETWDSYIRRFEYYLDANDLANITPSKKKSFFLSLCGSPVFDTAVALLAPREESAVPWDELQEVLGNHYSPKPSIIARRHAFRRRVQKEGESRNQFMAALRTAALHCGFRDYL
;
A
#
# COMPACT_ATOMS: atom_id res chain seq x y z
N SER A 1 7.80 63.24 -41.38
CA SER A 1 7.08 61.95 -41.35
C SER A 1 8.10 60.85 -41.51
N SER A 2 8.43 60.13 -40.43
CA SER A 2 9.36 59.00 -40.48
C SER A 2 9.09 58.06 -39.30
N ALA A 3 8.66 56.86 -39.62
CA ALA A 3 8.44 55.73 -38.73
C ALA A 3 9.76 55.27 -38.04
N PRO A 4 9.70 54.63 -36.86
CA PRO A 4 10.88 54.04 -36.25
C PRO A 4 11.12 52.62 -36.76
N ARG A 5 12.39 52.37 -37.10
CA ARG A 5 12.97 51.08 -37.49
C ARG A 5 13.32 50.26 -36.25
N GLY A 6 13.18 48.94 -36.35
CA GLY A 6 13.52 47.98 -35.30
C GLY A 6 15.01 47.94 -34.93
N GLY A 7 15.27 47.49 -33.71
CA GLY A 7 16.60 47.25 -33.12
C GLY A 7 16.46 46.49 -31.79
N PRO A 8 17.53 45.84 -31.29
CA PRO A 8 17.53 44.40 -30.98
C PRO A 8 17.23 44.05 -29.50
N PHE A 9 16.60 42.90 -29.28
CA PHE A 9 16.51 42.26 -27.97
C PHE A 9 17.90 41.78 -27.52
N LYS A 10 18.46 42.49 -26.54
CA LYS A 10 19.77 42.20 -25.97
C LYS A 10 19.58 41.33 -24.73
N CYS A 11 19.83 40.03 -24.85
CA CYS A 11 20.02 39.14 -23.70
C CYS A 11 21.21 39.62 -22.87
N ARG A 12 20.97 40.01 -21.61
CA ARG A 12 22.01 40.09 -20.57
C ARG A 12 21.90 38.82 -19.72
N GLY A 13 22.98 38.05 -19.67
CA GLY A 13 23.06 36.85 -18.85
C GLY A 13 23.16 37.18 -17.36
N GLN A 14 22.38 36.46 -16.56
CA GLN A 14 22.88 35.66 -15.43
C GLN A 14 21.85 34.54 -15.20
N LEU A 15 22.35 33.32 -15.05
CA LEU A 15 21.62 32.05 -14.99
C LEU A 15 20.79 31.88 -13.71
N CYS A 16 19.69 31.10 -13.82
CA CYS A 16 19.07 30.17 -12.84
C CYS A 16 18.82 30.68 -11.41
N GLU A 17 17.67 30.48 -10.76
CA GLU A 17 16.76 29.34 -10.66
C GLU A 17 15.50 29.83 -9.90
N TYR A 18 14.42 29.04 -9.86
CA TYR A 18 13.12 29.34 -9.22
C TYR A 18 12.09 30.14 -10.03
N CYS A 19 11.97 29.86 -11.32
CA CYS A 19 10.63 29.73 -11.87
C CYS A 19 10.17 28.32 -11.48
N PHE A 20 9.52 28.18 -10.31
CA PHE A 20 8.84 26.95 -9.92
C PHE A 20 7.63 26.81 -10.85
N CYS A 21 7.88 26.43 -12.10
CA CYS A 21 6.89 25.82 -12.96
C CYS A 21 6.44 24.57 -12.20
N ILE A 22 5.34 24.68 -11.45
CA ILE A 22 4.54 23.52 -11.08
C ILE A 22 4.05 22.96 -12.42
N THR A 23 4.90 22.14 -13.03
CA THR A 23 4.46 21.22 -14.05
C THR A 23 3.39 20.38 -13.36
N MET A 24 2.18 20.43 -13.90
CA MET A 24 1.16 19.45 -13.53
C MET A 24 1.78 18.09 -13.79
N SER A 25 2.21 17.44 -12.71
CA SER A 25 2.77 16.10 -12.74
C SER A 25 1.75 15.25 -13.48
N SER A 26 2.20 14.68 -14.59
CA SER A 26 1.49 13.65 -15.35
C SER A 26 0.74 12.75 -14.36
N SER A 27 -0.58 12.65 -14.51
CA SER A 27 -1.45 11.87 -13.64
C SER A 27 -1.09 10.39 -13.76
N VAL A 28 -0.03 9.98 -13.06
CA VAL A 28 0.31 8.59 -12.83
C VAL A 28 -0.84 8.03 -12.01
N THR A 29 -1.73 7.33 -12.70
CA THR A 29 -2.88 6.69 -12.09
C THR A 29 -2.37 5.56 -11.22
N PHE A 30 -2.59 5.64 -9.91
CA PHE A 30 -2.23 4.56 -9.00
C PHE A 30 -3.17 3.35 -9.23
N PRO A 31 -2.66 2.16 -9.56
CA PRO A 31 -3.53 1.01 -9.84
C PRO A 31 -4.31 0.55 -8.61
N VAL A 32 -5.62 0.34 -8.78
CA VAL A 32 -6.53 -0.16 -7.75
C VAL A 32 -6.11 -1.53 -7.21
N PHE A 33 -6.44 -1.79 -5.94
CA PHE A 33 -6.18 -3.08 -5.31
C PHE A 33 -6.99 -4.20 -5.96
N LYS A 34 -6.34 -5.34 -6.25
CA LYS A 34 -7.00 -6.54 -6.79
C LYS A 34 -6.83 -7.74 -5.85
N GLN A 35 -7.89 -8.04 -5.11
CA GLN A 35 -7.92 -9.19 -4.21
C GLN A 35 -7.69 -10.49 -5.00
N GLY A 36 -6.75 -11.33 -4.52
CA GLY A 36 -6.38 -12.60 -5.15
C GLY A 36 -5.31 -12.50 -6.25
N VAL A 37 -5.00 -11.29 -6.74
CA VAL A 37 -3.88 -11.06 -7.68
C VAL A 37 -2.64 -10.57 -6.93
N GLU A 38 -2.83 -9.67 -5.96
CA GLU A 38 -1.75 -9.17 -5.10
C GLU A 38 -2.13 -9.28 -3.62
N THR A 39 -1.12 -9.23 -2.75
CA THR A 39 -1.33 -9.17 -1.29
C THR A 39 -1.57 -7.73 -0.85
N TRP A 40 -2.29 -7.55 0.26
CA TRP A 40 -2.48 -6.22 0.85
C TRP A 40 -1.16 -5.53 1.18
N ASP A 41 -0.18 -6.26 1.71
CA ASP A 41 1.15 -5.71 2.03
C ASP A 41 1.89 -5.23 0.78
N SER A 42 1.74 -5.93 -0.34
CA SER A 42 2.29 -5.51 -1.63
C SER A 42 1.61 -4.23 -2.12
N TYR A 43 0.29 -4.16 -2.00
CA TYR A 43 -0.50 -2.98 -2.37
C TYR A 43 -0.09 -1.72 -1.59
N ILE A 44 0.03 -1.84 -0.26
CA ILE A 44 0.46 -0.75 0.61
C ILE A 44 1.90 -0.33 0.29
N ARG A 45 2.82 -1.27 0.06
CA ARG A 45 4.19 -0.92 -0.38
C ARG A 45 4.20 -0.14 -1.70
N ARG A 46 3.38 -0.52 -2.67
CA ARG A 46 3.26 0.25 -3.93
C ARG A 46 2.77 1.67 -3.66
N PHE A 47 1.84 1.85 -2.73
CA PHE A 47 1.37 3.18 -2.32
C PHE A 47 2.48 3.99 -1.66
N GLU A 48 3.33 3.38 -0.82
CA GLU A 48 4.47 4.06 -0.20
C GLU A 48 5.52 4.50 -1.22
N TYR A 49 5.86 3.62 -2.19
CA TYR A 49 6.73 4.00 -3.30
C TYR A 49 6.12 5.08 -4.20
N TYR A 50 4.79 5.09 -4.36
CA TYR A 50 4.11 6.16 -5.07
C TYR A 50 4.27 7.50 -4.36
N LEU A 51 4.14 7.53 -3.03
CA LEU A 51 4.39 8.76 -2.27
C LEU A 51 5.85 9.21 -2.40
N ASP A 52 6.81 8.28 -2.27
CA ASP A 52 8.23 8.58 -2.39
C ASP A 52 8.59 9.16 -3.77
N ALA A 53 8.12 8.53 -4.85
CA ALA A 53 8.37 8.97 -6.22
C ALA A 53 7.76 10.35 -6.56
N ASN A 54 6.82 10.85 -5.75
CA ASN A 54 6.18 12.16 -5.92
C ASN A 54 6.63 13.17 -4.85
N ASP A 55 7.73 12.92 -4.14
CA ASP A 55 8.24 13.77 -3.04
C ASP A 55 7.24 13.95 -1.89
N LEU A 56 6.34 12.97 -1.70
CA LEU A 56 5.31 12.94 -0.66
C LEU A 56 5.65 11.99 0.49
N ALA A 57 6.90 11.52 0.62
CA ALA A 57 7.31 10.60 1.68
C ALA A 57 7.13 11.17 3.09
N ASN A 58 7.31 12.48 3.28
CA ASN A 58 7.33 13.16 4.57
C ASN A 58 6.04 13.94 4.89
N ILE A 59 4.91 13.59 4.26
CA ILE A 59 3.62 14.26 4.52
C ILE A 59 3.04 13.86 5.89
N THR A 60 2.17 14.73 6.43
CA THR A 60 1.47 14.42 7.69
C THR A 60 0.59 13.17 7.55
N PRO A 61 0.39 12.38 8.62
CA PRO A 61 -0.46 11.18 8.58
C PRO A 61 -1.88 11.45 8.07
N SER A 62 -2.44 12.62 8.39
CA SER A 62 -3.76 13.06 7.89
C SER A 62 -3.77 13.28 6.37
N LYS A 63 -2.71 13.88 5.81
CA LYS A 63 -2.54 14.00 4.36
C LYS A 63 -2.32 12.63 3.71
N LYS A 64 -1.48 11.77 4.29
CA LYS A 64 -1.24 10.39 3.82
C LYS A 64 -2.55 9.61 3.70
N LYS A 65 -3.39 9.69 4.73
CA LYS A 65 -4.74 9.11 4.73
C LYS A 65 -5.61 9.66 3.59
N SER A 66 -5.64 10.98 3.43
CA SER A 66 -6.46 11.64 2.40
C SER A 66 -6.03 11.24 0.98
N PHE A 67 -4.71 11.13 0.73
CA PHE A 67 -4.17 10.62 -0.52
C PHE A 67 -4.55 9.16 -0.75
N PHE A 68 -4.40 8.33 0.28
CA PHE A 68 -4.77 6.92 0.20
C PHE A 68 -6.25 6.74 -0.15
N LEU A 69 -7.17 7.38 0.59
CA LEU A 69 -8.61 7.25 0.35
C LEU A 69 -8.99 7.73 -1.06
N SER A 70 -8.33 8.76 -1.57
CA SER A 70 -8.52 9.25 -2.95
C SER A 70 -8.05 8.26 -4.02
N LEU A 71 -7.03 7.45 -3.74
CA LEU A 71 -6.38 6.56 -4.70
C LEU A 71 -6.78 5.08 -4.54
N CYS A 72 -7.38 4.69 -3.42
CA CYS A 72 -7.61 3.29 -3.09
C CYS A 72 -8.65 2.60 -3.98
N GLY A 73 -9.50 3.40 -4.63
CA GLY A 73 -10.61 2.94 -5.46
C GLY A 73 -11.86 2.61 -4.63
N SER A 74 -13.02 2.62 -5.30
CA SER A 74 -14.33 2.42 -4.66
C SER A 74 -14.37 1.17 -3.76
N PRO A 75 -13.93 -0.03 -4.20
CA PRO A 75 -14.10 -1.24 -3.38
C PRO A 75 -13.38 -1.18 -2.03
N VAL A 76 -12.17 -0.60 -2.00
CA VAL A 76 -11.40 -0.45 -0.76
C VAL A 76 -11.98 0.66 0.11
N PHE A 77 -12.41 1.76 -0.51
CA PHE A 77 -13.06 2.86 0.19
C PHE A 77 -14.36 2.40 0.87
N ASP A 78 -15.25 1.72 0.14
CA ASP A 78 -16.52 1.21 0.66
C ASP A 78 -16.28 0.21 1.81
N THR A 79 -15.24 -0.61 1.70
CA THR A 79 -14.82 -1.52 2.77
C THR A 79 -14.33 -0.76 4.00
N ALA A 80 -13.55 0.31 3.83
CA ALA A 80 -13.09 1.15 4.94
C ALA A 80 -14.26 1.78 5.69
N VAL A 81 -15.22 2.38 4.96
CA VAL A 81 -16.42 2.98 5.54
C VAL A 81 -17.25 1.95 6.30
N ALA A 82 -17.46 0.77 5.70
CA ALA A 82 -18.23 -0.30 6.33
C ALA A 82 -17.57 -0.83 7.63
N LEU A 83 -16.24 -0.92 7.67
CA LEU A 83 -15.50 -1.41 8.84
C LEU A 83 -15.36 -0.36 9.96
N LEU A 84 -15.40 0.94 9.63
CA LEU A 84 -15.25 2.03 10.59
C LEU A 84 -16.58 2.50 11.20
N ALA A 85 -17.71 2.14 10.59
CA ALA A 85 -19.04 2.50 11.08
C ALA A 85 -19.22 2.10 12.58
N PRO A 86 -19.82 2.98 13.41
CA PRO A 86 -20.52 4.23 13.07
C PRO A 86 -19.63 5.48 13.01
N ARG A 87 -18.29 5.35 13.09
CA ARG A 87 -17.37 6.49 13.04
C ARG A 87 -17.12 6.90 11.59
N GLU A 88 -16.90 8.20 11.38
CA GLU A 88 -16.45 8.71 10.07
C GLU A 88 -14.98 8.38 9.84
N GLU A 89 -14.65 8.01 8.60
CA GLU A 89 -13.28 7.79 8.11
C GLU A 89 -12.42 9.07 8.20
N SER A 90 -13.08 10.24 8.19
CA SER A 90 -12.45 11.56 8.37
C SER A 90 -11.80 11.70 9.75
N ALA A 91 -12.39 11.10 10.79
CA ALA A 91 -11.96 11.22 12.19
C ALA A 91 -10.93 10.16 12.62
N VAL A 92 -10.70 9.13 11.80
CA VAL A 92 -9.82 7.99 12.12
C VAL A 92 -8.37 8.32 11.72
N PRO A 93 -7.37 8.09 12.59
CA PRO A 93 -5.96 8.26 12.23
C PRO A 93 -5.50 7.23 11.19
N TRP A 94 -4.42 7.55 10.47
CA TRP A 94 -3.85 6.66 9.45
C TRP A 94 -3.54 5.26 9.97
N ASP A 95 -2.94 5.16 11.15
CA ASP A 95 -2.49 3.88 11.71
C ASP A 95 -3.69 2.96 12.01
N GLU A 96 -4.77 3.52 12.56
CA GLU A 96 -6.01 2.77 12.82
C GLU A 96 -6.68 2.32 11.52
N LEU A 97 -6.71 3.18 10.49
CA LEU A 97 -7.23 2.81 9.18
C LEU A 97 -6.44 1.65 8.56
N GLN A 98 -5.10 1.70 8.62
CA GLN A 98 -4.24 0.63 8.13
C GLN A 98 -4.43 -0.67 8.91
N GLU A 99 -4.61 -0.60 10.22
CA GLU A 99 -4.87 -1.77 11.05
C GLU A 99 -6.18 -2.46 10.67
N VAL A 100 -7.27 -1.69 10.57
CA VAL A 100 -8.61 -2.21 10.23
C VAL A 100 -8.61 -2.86 8.84
N LEU A 101 -8.06 -2.18 7.84
CA LEU A 101 -7.97 -2.73 6.48
C LEU A 101 -7.00 -3.90 6.39
N GLY A 102 -5.88 -3.84 7.12
CA GLY A 102 -4.90 -4.93 7.20
C GLY A 102 -5.50 -6.19 7.80
N ASN A 103 -6.28 -6.07 8.87
CA ASN A 103 -6.99 -7.19 9.48
C ASN A 103 -8.05 -7.80 8.54
N HIS A 104 -8.65 -7.00 7.65
CA HIS A 104 -9.62 -7.47 6.67
C HIS A 104 -8.97 -8.16 5.46
N TYR A 105 -7.98 -7.53 4.81
CA TYR A 105 -7.38 -8.04 3.58
C TYR A 105 -6.17 -8.96 3.80
N SER A 106 -5.50 -8.86 4.94
CA SER A 106 -4.39 -9.72 5.38
C SER A 106 -4.67 -10.27 6.78
N PRO A 107 -5.78 -11.02 6.97
CA PRO A 107 -6.14 -11.52 8.28
C PRO A 107 -5.01 -12.38 8.82
N LYS A 108 -4.51 -12.03 10.01
CA LYS A 108 -3.53 -12.86 10.72
C LYS A 108 -4.12 -14.27 10.80
N PRO A 109 -3.46 -15.30 10.25
CA PRO A 109 -4.13 -16.58 10.13
C PRO A 109 -4.44 -17.13 11.53
N SER A 110 -5.66 -17.60 11.76
CA SER A 110 -6.07 -18.03 13.10
C SER A 110 -5.15 -19.15 13.61
N ILE A 111 -4.58 -18.98 14.80
CA ILE A 111 -3.78 -20.03 15.46
C ILE A 111 -4.60 -21.32 15.56
N ILE A 112 -5.89 -21.21 15.85
CA ILE A 112 -6.81 -22.35 15.95
C ILE A 112 -6.95 -23.04 14.59
N ALA A 113 -7.17 -22.28 13.51
CA ALA A 113 -7.24 -22.84 12.16
C ALA A 113 -5.93 -23.53 11.74
N ARG A 114 -4.79 -22.93 12.07
CA ARG A 114 -3.45 -23.49 11.79
C ARG A 114 -3.17 -24.76 12.61
N ARG A 115 -3.51 -24.77 13.89
CA ARG A 115 -3.45 -25.97 14.75
C ARG A 115 -4.34 -27.09 14.21
N HIS A 116 -5.55 -26.75 13.77
CA HIS A 116 -6.45 -27.71 13.15
C HIS A 116 -5.88 -28.26 11.84
N ALA A 117 -5.32 -27.41 10.97
CA ALA A 117 -4.65 -27.83 9.74
C ALA A 117 -3.43 -28.74 10.01
N PHE A 118 -2.62 -28.40 11.01
CA PHE A 118 -1.50 -29.24 11.46
C PHE A 118 -1.98 -30.61 11.95
N ARG A 119 -2.99 -30.64 12.85
CA ARG A 119 -3.56 -31.88 13.39
C ARG A 119 -4.19 -32.77 12.31
N ARG A 120 -4.72 -32.17 11.24
CA ARG A 120 -5.33 -32.89 10.12
C ARG A 120 -4.35 -33.26 9.01
N ARG A 121 -3.07 -32.87 9.14
CA ARG A 121 -2.07 -33.16 8.10
C ARG A 121 -1.69 -34.64 8.15
N VAL A 122 -2.20 -35.39 7.18
CA VAL A 122 -1.84 -36.80 6.92
C VAL A 122 -0.97 -36.89 5.67
N GLN A 123 -0.05 -37.84 5.62
CA GLN A 123 0.83 -38.06 4.46
C GLN A 123 -0.03 -38.34 3.21
N LYS A 124 0.25 -37.66 2.10
CA LYS A 124 -0.49 -37.85 0.85
C LYS A 124 -0.02 -39.13 0.16
N GLU A 125 -0.90 -39.73 -0.63
CA GLU A 125 -0.56 -40.82 -1.55
C GLU A 125 0.63 -40.38 -2.44
N GLY A 126 1.70 -41.19 -2.49
CA GLY A 126 2.92 -40.87 -3.25
C GLY A 126 3.84 -39.80 -2.67
N GLU A 127 3.52 -39.21 -1.51
CA GLU A 127 4.41 -38.27 -0.82
C GLU A 127 5.53 -39.01 -0.09
N SER A 128 6.79 -38.60 -0.26
CA SER A 128 7.90 -39.18 0.51
C SER A 128 7.85 -38.75 1.98
N ARG A 129 8.42 -39.58 2.86
CA ARG A 129 8.51 -39.27 4.30
C ARG A 129 9.18 -37.93 4.57
N ASN A 130 10.21 -37.57 3.79
CA ASN A 130 10.93 -36.31 3.96
C ASN A 130 10.07 -35.10 3.56
N GLN A 131 9.29 -35.22 2.47
CA GLN A 131 8.33 -34.18 2.05
C GLN A 131 7.22 -34.00 3.09
N PHE A 132 6.69 -35.11 3.62
CA PHE A 132 5.70 -35.07 4.69
C PHE A 132 6.23 -34.36 5.95
N MET A 133 7.45 -34.71 6.38
CA MET A 133 8.11 -34.06 7.53
C MET A 133 8.38 -32.58 7.29
N ALA A 134 8.80 -32.20 6.08
CA ALA A 134 8.98 -30.80 5.72
C ALA A 134 7.65 -30.02 5.79
N ALA A 135 6.59 -30.55 5.19
CA ALA A 135 5.27 -29.94 5.21
C ALA A 135 4.68 -29.83 6.63
N LEU A 136 4.88 -30.83 7.48
CA LEU A 136 4.49 -30.78 8.89
C LEU A 136 5.22 -29.68 9.65
N ARG A 137 6.55 -29.57 9.47
CA ARG A 137 7.35 -28.51 10.09
C ARG A 137 6.90 -27.14 9.62
N THR A 138 6.65 -26.95 8.33
CA THR A 138 6.10 -25.71 7.78
C THR A 138 4.74 -25.36 8.38
N ALA A 139 3.84 -26.33 8.52
CA ALA A 139 2.54 -26.10 9.16
C ALA A 139 2.68 -25.73 10.64
N ALA A 140 3.66 -26.31 11.36
CA ALA A 140 3.92 -26.04 12.77
C ALA A 140 4.47 -24.62 13.04
N LEU A 141 5.25 -24.04 12.11
CA LEU A 141 5.86 -22.69 12.24
C LEU A 141 4.83 -21.62 12.62
N HIS A 142 3.60 -21.79 12.17
CA HIS A 142 2.54 -20.79 12.31
C HIS A 142 1.47 -21.17 13.34
N CYS A 143 1.69 -22.24 14.12
CA CYS A 143 0.74 -22.74 15.12
C CYS A 143 0.92 -22.13 16.53
N GLY A 144 1.86 -21.19 16.71
CA GLY A 144 2.15 -20.58 18.01
C GLY A 144 2.75 -21.56 19.02
N PHE A 145 3.47 -22.60 18.56
CA PHE A 145 4.18 -23.54 19.44
C PHE A 145 5.56 -23.02 19.89
N ARG A 146 5.97 -21.84 19.41
CA ARG A 146 7.31 -21.28 19.65
C ARG A 146 7.52 -20.78 21.08
N ASP A 147 6.44 -20.55 21.83
CA ASP A 147 6.49 -20.09 23.23
C ASP A 147 6.58 -21.26 24.24
N TYR A 148 6.62 -22.51 23.77
CA TYR A 148 6.63 -23.73 24.59
C TYR A 148 7.84 -24.65 24.32
N LEU A 149 8.89 -24.12 23.66
CA LEU A 149 10.17 -24.79 23.39
C LEU A 149 11.31 -23.92 23.93
#